data_AF-A0A016U0S1-F1
#
_entry.id   AF-A0A016U0S1-F1
#
_cell.length_a   1.000
_cell.length_b   1.000
_cell.length_c   1.000
_cell.angle_alpha   90.00
_cell.angle_beta   90.00
_cell.angle_gamma   90.00
#
_symmetry.space_group_name_H-M   'P 1'
#
loop_
_entity.id
_entity.type
_entity.pdbx_description
1 polymer ?
#
loop_
_entity_poly.entity_id
_entity_poly.type
_entity_poly.pdbx_seq_one_letter_code
_entity_poly.pdbx_strand_id
1 'polypeptide(L)'
;MESTAAAKQHQFGRIRVKCKWFFFSAARHRPALRRCAAAVRMDGVANADADTSPTKITQVLGKTSDVPPGTKKVFTVNEKPILVINDNGTLYATTGICSHYNYSLENGIYSNGKIRCPLHGACFNVKTGDIEDYPGFDCLFTYDVQDVNGDLVLNTTEKELASARRTRKSNLKATCNDAPIIVVGAATAGH
;
A
#
# COMPACT_ATOMS: atom_id res chain seq x y z
N MET A 1 1.92 67.38 -27.70
CA MET A 1 1.90 66.31 -28.72
C MET A 1 1.47 65.04 -28.03
N GLU A 2 0.16 64.82 -28.00
CA GLU A 2 -0.47 63.55 -27.66
C GLU A 2 0.08 62.42 -28.53
N SER A 3 0.24 61.25 -27.93
CA SER A 3 0.07 59.98 -28.65
C SER A 3 -0.48 58.96 -27.67
N THR A 4 -1.81 58.91 -27.61
CA THR A 4 -2.61 57.83 -27.06
C THR A 4 -2.40 56.55 -27.89
N ALA A 5 -2.01 55.45 -27.24
CA ALA A 5 -2.03 54.12 -27.83
C ALA A 5 -2.90 53.20 -26.98
N ALA A 6 -4.14 53.01 -27.45
CA ALA A 6 -5.07 51.98 -27.01
C ALA A 6 -5.03 50.80 -28.00
N ALA A 7 -5.17 49.57 -27.50
CA ALA A 7 -5.54 48.30 -28.17
C ALA A 7 -4.73 47.14 -27.55
N LYS A 8 -5.22 45.92 -27.32
CA LYS A 8 -6.52 45.28 -27.49
C LYS A 8 -6.47 44.00 -26.64
N GLN A 9 -7.45 43.77 -25.77
CA GLN A 9 -7.60 42.49 -25.06
C GLN A 9 -7.97 41.40 -26.07
N HIS A 10 -7.12 40.37 -26.18
CA HIS A 10 -7.41 39.18 -26.96
C HIS A 10 -8.36 38.26 -26.18
N GLN A 11 -9.59 38.14 -26.69
CA GLN A 11 -10.56 37.14 -26.27
C GLN A 11 -10.09 35.74 -26.67
N PHE A 12 -9.99 34.84 -25.69
CA PHE A 12 -9.85 33.41 -25.91
C PHE A 12 -11.19 32.82 -26.40
N GLY A 13 -11.22 32.40 -27.66
CA GLY A 13 -12.36 31.73 -28.26
C GLY A 13 -12.60 30.34 -27.66
N ARG A 14 -13.80 30.14 -27.13
CA ARG A 14 -14.33 28.83 -26.73
C ARG A 14 -14.57 27.97 -27.97
N ILE A 15 -13.76 26.93 -28.16
CA ILE A 15 -14.00 25.89 -29.15
C ILE A 15 -15.11 24.96 -28.62
N ARG A 16 -16.33 25.12 -29.15
CA ARG A 16 -17.44 24.17 -28.97
C ARG A 16 -17.28 23.02 -29.97
N VAL A 17 -16.83 21.86 -29.51
CA VAL A 17 -16.95 20.60 -30.26
C VAL A 17 -18.42 20.15 -30.26
N LYS A 18 -19.09 20.30 -31.41
CA LYS A 18 -20.41 19.73 -31.69
C LYS A 18 -20.23 18.26 -32.07
N CYS A 19 -20.38 17.34 -31.11
CA CYS A 19 -20.57 15.92 -31.42
C CYS A 19 -22.01 15.71 -31.89
N LYS A 20 -22.15 15.53 -33.21
CA LYS A 20 -23.40 15.27 -33.91
C LYS A 20 -23.76 13.80 -33.69
N TRP A 21 -24.78 13.54 -32.87
CA TRP A 21 -25.36 12.21 -32.72
C TRP A 21 -26.12 11.85 -34.00
N PHE A 22 -25.56 10.94 -34.80
CA PHE A 22 -26.29 10.27 -35.87
C PHE A 22 -27.10 9.14 -35.25
N PHE A 23 -28.43 9.29 -35.27
CA PHE A 23 -29.36 8.19 -35.10
C PHE A 23 -29.27 7.28 -36.33
N PHE A 24 -28.68 6.09 -36.16
CA PHE A 24 -28.89 4.98 -37.08
C PHE A 24 -29.89 4.00 -36.45
N SER A 25 -31.12 4.06 -36.95
CA SER A 25 -32.12 3.00 -36.77
C SER A 25 -31.71 1.83 -37.67
N ALA A 26 -31.38 0.68 -37.08
CA ALA A 26 -31.18 -0.55 -37.83
C ALA A 26 -31.81 -1.73 -37.08
N ALA A 27 -32.91 -2.18 -37.70
CA ALA A 27 -33.60 -3.45 -37.64
C ALA A 27 -33.08 -4.55 -36.68
N ARG A 28 -34.05 -5.01 -35.88
CA ARG A 28 -34.11 -6.30 -35.18
C ARG A 28 -33.77 -7.46 -36.13
N HIS A 29 -32.70 -8.19 -35.86
CA HIS A 29 -32.57 -9.60 -36.24
C HIS A 29 -32.10 -10.40 -35.01
N ARG A 30 -33.03 -11.20 -34.48
CA ARG A 30 -32.78 -12.21 -33.45
C ARG A 30 -32.46 -13.53 -34.17
N PRO A 31 -31.24 -14.09 -34.10
CA PRO A 31 -31.07 -15.51 -34.31
C PRO A 31 -31.27 -16.25 -32.99
N ALA A 32 -31.95 -17.38 -33.10
CA ALA A 32 -32.47 -18.19 -32.03
C ALA A 32 -31.38 -18.78 -31.11
N LEU A 33 -31.79 -18.91 -29.85
CA LEU A 33 -31.28 -19.81 -28.82
C LEU A 33 -30.52 -21.03 -29.37
N ARG A 34 -29.26 -21.16 -28.95
CA ARG A 34 -28.71 -22.47 -28.59
C ARG A 34 -28.26 -22.42 -27.14
N ARG A 35 -29.12 -22.96 -26.28
CA ARG A 35 -28.79 -23.41 -24.93
C ARG A 35 -27.67 -24.44 -25.07
N CYS A 36 -26.47 -24.09 -24.63
CA CYS A 36 -25.53 -25.07 -24.12
C CYS A 36 -25.42 -24.81 -22.62
N ALA A 37 -26.22 -25.58 -21.87
CA ALA A 37 -26.07 -25.74 -20.45
C ALA A 37 -24.71 -26.41 -20.19
N ALA A 38 -23.73 -25.62 -19.79
CA ALA A 38 -22.59 -26.11 -19.02
C ALA A 38 -22.47 -25.14 -17.85
N ALA A 39 -23.29 -25.38 -16.83
CA ALA A 39 -23.05 -24.84 -15.51
C ALA A 39 -21.76 -25.49 -15.00
N VAL A 40 -20.62 -24.91 -15.37
CA VAL A 40 -19.38 -25.17 -14.65
C VAL A 40 -19.59 -24.51 -13.30
N ARG A 41 -19.84 -25.37 -12.31
CA ARG A 41 -19.78 -25.00 -10.90
C ARG A 41 -18.42 -24.34 -10.69
N MET A 42 -18.43 -23.03 -10.59
CA MET A 42 -17.38 -22.32 -9.89
C MET A 42 -17.57 -22.75 -8.44
N ASP A 43 -16.89 -23.84 -8.05
CA ASP A 43 -16.53 -24.00 -6.65
C ASP A 43 -15.63 -22.81 -6.36
N GLY A 44 -16.28 -21.72 -5.94
CA GLY A 44 -15.58 -20.64 -5.30
C GLY A 44 -14.79 -21.30 -4.18
N VAL A 45 -13.47 -21.21 -4.26
CA VAL A 45 -12.65 -21.18 -3.05
C VAL A 45 -13.09 -19.90 -2.35
N ALA A 46 -14.22 -20.03 -1.64
CA ALA A 46 -14.45 -19.32 -0.42
C ALA A 46 -13.21 -19.61 0.41
N ASN A 47 -12.36 -18.60 0.57
CA ASN A 47 -11.43 -18.62 1.68
C ASN A 47 -12.33 -18.78 2.89
N ALA A 48 -12.25 -19.95 3.52
CA ALA A 48 -12.96 -20.23 4.74
C ALA A 48 -12.39 -19.25 5.76
N ASP A 49 -13.08 -18.13 5.92
CA ASP A 49 -12.99 -17.27 7.08
C ASP A 49 -13.49 -18.11 8.25
N ALA A 50 -12.62 -19.00 8.75
CA ALA A 50 -12.83 -19.70 9.98
C ALA A 50 -12.89 -18.63 11.06
N ASP A 51 -14.09 -18.50 11.59
CA ASP A 51 -14.48 -17.81 12.80
C ASP A 51 -13.55 -18.22 13.94
N THR A 52 -12.51 -17.41 14.12
CA THR A 52 -11.87 -17.21 15.40
C THR A 52 -11.81 -15.70 15.48
N SER A 53 -12.68 -15.12 16.31
CA SER A 53 -12.54 -13.73 16.73
C SER A 53 -11.05 -13.46 16.91
N PRO A 54 -10.48 -12.46 16.21
CA PRO A 54 -9.05 -12.26 16.26
C PRO A 54 -8.69 -12.00 17.72
N THR A 55 -7.99 -12.94 18.36
CA THR A 55 -7.53 -12.76 19.73
C THR A 55 -6.67 -11.50 19.72
N LYS A 56 -7.20 -10.42 20.30
CA LYS A 56 -6.52 -9.14 20.37
C LYS A 56 -5.43 -9.29 21.42
N ILE A 57 -4.19 -9.21 20.96
CA ILE A 57 -3.00 -9.25 21.78
C ILE A 57 -2.64 -7.81 22.12
N THR A 58 -2.60 -7.52 23.41
CA THR A 58 -2.09 -6.26 23.95
C THR A 58 -0.79 -6.59 24.66
N GLN A 59 0.33 -6.13 24.10
CA GLN A 59 1.67 -6.45 24.61
C GLN A 59 2.37 -5.18 25.07
N VAL A 60 2.87 -5.19 26.31
CA VAL A 60 3.77 -4.15 26.80
C VAL A 60 5.18 -4.46 26.27
N LEU A 61 5.78 -3.50 25.55
CA LEU A 61 7.10 -3.63 24.95
C LEU A 61 8.23 -3.17 25.89
N GLY A 62 7.94 -2.14 26.70
CA GLY A 62 8.91 -1.46 27.56
C GLY A 62 8.40 -0.10 27.99
N LYS A 63 9.30 0.80 28.40
CA LYS A 63 8.93 2.17 28.77
C LYS A 63 9.00 3.08 27.55
N THR A 64 8.15 4.11 27.49
CA THR A 64 8.25 5.12 26.43
C THR A 64 9.61 5.84 26.45
N SER A 65 10.22 5.96 27.63
CA SER A 65 11.56 6.54 27.80
C SER A 65 12.67 5.77 27.08
N ASP A 66 12.45 4.50 26.73
CA ASP A 66 13.42 3.70 25.97
C ASP A 66 13.50 4.11 24.49
N VAL A 67 12.50 4.85 23.99
CA VAL A 67 12.42 5.38 22.63
C VAL A 67 12.16 6.89 22.70
N PRO A 68 13.17 7.69 23.04
CA PRO A 68 13.03 9.14 23.09
C PRO A 68 12.65 9.73 21.70
N PRO A 69 12.10 10.96 21.67
CA PRO A 69 11.74 11.61 20.40
C PRO A 69 12.91 11.68 19.42
N GLY A 70 12.66 11.33 18.15
CA GLY A 70 13.66 11.28 17.09
C GLY A 70 14.47 9.98 17.03
N THR A 71 14.18 9.01 17.90
CA THR A 71 14.86 7.71 17.92
C THR A 71 13.95 6.56 17.50
N LYS A 72 14.57 5.39 17.36
CA LYS A 72 13.89 4.16 16.98
C LYS A 72 14.53 2.97 17.68
N LYS A 73 13.74 1.94 17.95
CA LYS A 73 14.20 0.72 18.63
C LYS A 73 13.41 -0.48 18.15
N VAL A 74 14.07 -1.63 18.06
CA VAL A 74 13.39 -2.90 17.76
C VAL A 74 13.05 -3.62 19.05
N PHE A 75 11.82 -4.14 19.12
CA PHE A 75 11.31 -4.97 20.19
C PHE A 75 10.88 -6.32 19.61
N THR A 76 11.10 -7.40 20.36
CA THR A 76 10.70 -8.74 19.91
C THR A 76 9.39 -9.13 20.58
N VAL A 77 8.35 -9.43 19.79
CA VAL A 77 7.05 -9.91 20.26
C VAL A 77 6.74 -11.23 19.57
N ASN A 78 6.56 -12.31 20.33
CA ASN A 78 6.35 -13.68 19.80
C ASN A 78 7.36 -14.03 18.68
N GLU A 79 8.65 -13.83 18.96
CA GLU A 79 9.77 -14.08 18.03
C GLU A 79 9.81 -13.18 16.78
N LYS A 80 8.92 -12.18 16.70
CA LYS A 80 8.88 -11.24 15.60
C LYS A 80 9.46 -9.89 16.00
N PRO A 81 10.45 -9.39 15.26
CA PRO A 81 10.99 -8.05 15.47
C PRO A 81 10.01 -6.98 14.97
N ILE A 82 9.64 -6.07 15.87
CA ILE A 82 8.79 -4.91 15.63
C ILE A 82 9.66 -3.68 15.84
N LEU A 83 9.72 -2.81 14.83
CA LEU A 83 10.40 -1.53 14.90
C LEU A 83 9.43 -0.47 15.39
N VAL A 84 9.75 0.18 16.50
CA VAL A 84 9.04 1.36 16.99
C VAL A 84 9.89 2.59 16.73
N ILE A 85 9.26 3.60 16.15
CA ILE A 85 9.87 4.89 15.80
C ILE A 85 9.09 5.99 16.52
N ASN A 86 9.81 6.88 17.19
CA ASN A 86 9.23 8.06 17.80
C ASN A 86 9.55 9.29 16.92
N ASP A 87 8.59 9.72 16.13
CA ASP A 87 8.69 10.93 15.31
C ASP A 87 8.20 12.14 16.12
N ASN A 88 9.14 12.80 16.82
CA ASN A 88 8.88 14.03 17.58
C ASN A 88 7.68 13.94 18.55
N GLY A 89 7.48 12.78 19.19
CA GLY A 89 6.37 12.50 20.11
C GLY A 89 5.25 11.64 19.51
N THR A 90 5.24 11.46 18.19
CA THR A 90 4.29 10.54 17.53
C THR A 90 4.91 9.16 17.39
N LEU A 91 4.31 8.16 18.03
CA LEU A 91 4.78 6.78 17.97
C LEU A 91 4.22 6.07 16.73
N TYR A 92 5.09 5.37 16.03
CA TYR A 92 4.75 4.50 14.92
C TYR A 92 5.40 3.14 15.11
N ALA A 93 4.67 2.07 14.83
CA ALA A 93 5.19 0.72 14.90
C ALA A 93 5.05 0.02 13.54
N THR A 94 6.13 -0.58 13.06
CA THR A 94 6.16 -1.36 11.83
C THR A 94 6.88 -2.68 12.04
N THR A 95 6.79 -3.60 11.08
CA THR A 95 7.69 -4.76 11.06
C THR A 95 9.15 -4.29 11.04
N GLY A 96 10.00 -4.87 11.89
CA GLY A 96 11.41 -4.50 12.02
C GLY A 96 12.34 -5.16 11.00
N ILE A 97 11.77 -5.82 9.99
CA ILE A 97 12.50 -6.62 9.01
C ILE A 97 12.16 -6.12 7.62
N CYS A 98 13.21 -5.86 6.83
CA CYS A 98 13.08 -5.41 5.46
C CYS A 98 12.44 -6.51 4.59
N SER A 99 11.42 -6.15 3.81
CA SER A 99 10.71 -7.09 2.92
C SER A 99 11.56 -7.60 1.75
N HIS A 100 12.73 -7.01 1.50
CA HIS A 100 13.66 -7.41 0.43
C HIS A 100 14.44 -8.69 0.79
N TYR A 101 15.35 -8.64 1.76
CA TYR A 101 16.19 -9.78 2.19
C TYR A 101 16.18 -10.03 3.70
N ASN A 102 15.06 -9.74 4.35
CA ASN A 102 14.84 -9.98 5.76
C ASN A 102 15.93 -9.38 6.69
N TYR A 103 16.53 -8.25 6.28
CA TYR A 103 17.53 -7.54 7.08
C TYR A 103 16.87 -6.67 8.14
N SER A 104 17.48 -6.56 9.33
CA SER A 104 16.95 -5.73 10.43
C SER A 104 16.95 -4.24 10.08
N LEU A 105 15.81 -3.58 10.26
CA LEU A 105 15.63 -2.13 10.05
C LEU A 105 16.08 -1.30 11.26
N GLU A 106 16.58 -1.93 12.33
CA GLU A 106 17.14 -1.23 13.50
C GLU A 106 18.30 -0.30 13.11
N ASN A 107 19.18 -0.78 12.23
CA ASN A 107 20.29 -0.01 11.68
C ASN A 107 19.87 0.87 10.48
N GLY A 108 18.57 0.95 10.20
CA GLY A 108 18.04 1.79 9.12
C GLY A 108 18.17 3.27 9.40
N ILE A 109 18.19 4.06 8.32
CA ILE A 109 18.22 5.52 8.42
C ILE A 109 16.78 6.01 8.39
N TYR A 110 16.33 6.66 9.46
CA TYR A 110 15.02 7.29 9.52
C TYR A 110 15.13 8.76 9.11
N SER A 111 14.30 9.19 8.16
CA SER A 111 14.23 10.58 7.71
C SER A 111 12.85 10.89 7.12
N ASN A 112 12.27 12.04 7.50
CA ASN A 112 11.01 12.56 6.93
C ASN A 112 9.86 11.54 6.90
N GLY A 113 9.66 10.76 7.97
CA GLY A 113 8.61 9.74 8.03
C GLY A 113 8.89 8.47 7.21
N LYS A 114 10.12 8.30 6.71
CA LYS A 114 10.55 7.15 5.92
C LYS A 114 11.73 6.44 6.59
N ILE A 115 11.78 5.13 6.48
CA ILE A 115 12.88 4.29 6.95
C ILE A 115 13.57 3.64 5.76
N ARG A 116 14.90 3.85 5.66
CA ARG A 116 15.73 3.28 4.59
C ARG A 116 16.58 2.13 5.12
N CYS A 117 16.46 0.97 4.48
CA CYS A 117 17.29 -0.19 4.76
C CYS A 117 18.74 0.08 4.33
N PRO A 118 19.74 -0.13 5.21
CA PRO A 118 21.12 0.22 4.91
C PRO A 118 21.77 -0.73 3.90
N LEU A 119 21.22 -1.92 3.71
CA LEU A 119 21.81 -2.96 2.85
C LEU A 119 21.72 -2.61 1.36
N HIS A 120 20.51 -2.38 0.85
CA HIS A 120 20.25 -2.12 -0.59
C HIS A 120 19.40 -0.86 -0.84
N GLY A 121 19.17 -0.05 0.21
CA GLY A 121 18.47 1.23 0.06
C GLY A 121 16.95 1.17 -0.09
N ALA A 122 16.31 0.01 0.13
CA ALA A 122 14.85 -0.10 0.12
C ALA A 122 14.24 0.88 1.14
N CYS A 123 13.28 1.69 0.71
CA CYS A 123 12.70 2.74 1.52
C CYS A 123 11.20 2.50 1.76
N PHE A 124 10.77 2.65 3.01
CA PHE A 124 9.39 2.42 3.41
C PHE A 124 8.84 3.62 4.17
N ASN A 125 7.57 3.92 3.95
CA ASN A 125 6.81 4.90 4.73
C ASN A 125 6.48 4.31 6.09
N VAL A 126 6.86 4.99 7.17
CA VAL A 126 6.66 4.49 8.54
C VAL A 126 5.20 4.58 8.97
N LYS A 127 4.43 5.51 8.39
CA LYS A 127 3.03 5.73 8.77
C LYS A 127 2.09 4.70 8.14
N THR A 128 2.35 4.33 6.89
CA THR A 128 1.48 3.40 6.13
C THR A 128 2.11 2.05 5.88
N GLY A 129 3.42 1.90 6.15
CA GLY A 129 4.20 0.72 5.80
C GLY A 129 4.48 0.57 4.30
N ASP A 130 4.06 1.53 3.48
CA ASP A 130 4.17 1.45 2.03
C ASP A 130 5.61 1.51 1.53
N ILE A 131 5.88 0.83 0.42
CA ILE A 131 7.16 1.00 -0.30
C ILE A 131 7.17 2.37 -0.98
N GLU A 132 8.22 3.13 -0.72
CA GLU A 132 8.49 4.43 -1.33
C GLU A 132 9.61 4.32 -2.38
N ASP A 133 10.66 3.52 -2.11
CA ASP A 133 11.72 3.22 -3.07
C ASP A 133 12.01 1.72 -3.14
N TYR A 134 12.32 1.28 -4.35
CA TYR A 134 12.84 -0.06 -4.66
C TYR A 134 14.24 -0.26 -4.04
N PRO A 135 14.66 -1.51 -3.73
CA PRO A 135 14.11 -2.81 -4.16
C PRO A 135 13.15 -3.50 -3.16
N GLY A 136 12.31 -2.76 -2.41
CA GLY A 136 11.26 -3.38 -1.59
C GLY A 136 10.23 -4.13 -2.45
N PHE A 137 9.97 -5.41 -2.15
CA PHE A 137 8.96 -6.22 -2.86
C PHE A 137 7.56 -6.05 -2.26
N ASP A 138 7.48 -6.11 -0.93
CA ASP A 138 6.22 -6.02 -0.18
C ASP A 138 6.21 -4.82 0.76
N CYS A 139 5.02 -4.30 1.07
CA CYS A 139 4.87 -3.27 2.09
C CYS A 139 5.08 -3.88 3.49
N LEU A 140 5.60 -3.08 4.40
CA LEU A 140 5.70 -3.42 5.81
C LEU A 140 4.30 -3.42 6.44
N PHE A 141 4.12 -4.28 7.44
CA PHE A 141 2.93 -4.24 8.27
C PHE A 141 3.10 -3.13 9.33
N THR A 142 2.02 -2.39 9.59
CA THR A 142 1.98 -1.31 10.60
C THR A 142 1.13 -1.78 11.79
N TYR A 143 1.64 -1.62 13.00
CA TYR A 143 0.95 -1.97 14.23
C TYR A 143 0.43 -0.72 14.94
N ASP A 144 -0.65 -0.86 15.72
CA ASP A 144 -1.12 0.20 16.61
C ASP A 144 -0.26 0.22 17.88
N VAL A 145 0.28 1.38 18.21
CA VAL A 145 1.16 1.58 19.36
C VAL A 145 0.74 2.83 20.11
N GLN A 146 0.65 2.72 21.44
CA GLN A 146 0.21 3.79 22.32
C GLN A 146 1.10 3.88 23.55
N ASP A 147 1.29 5.09 24.05
CA ASP A 147 1.82 5.34 25.40
C ASP A 147 0.66 5.30 26.39
N VAL A 148 0.73 4.37 27.34
CA VAL A 148 -0.23 4.28 28.45
C VAL A 148 0.53 4.42 29.75
N ASN A 149 0.38 5.57 30.43
CA ASN A 149 1.02 5.87 31.72
C ASN A 149 2.56 5.72 31.73
N GLY A 150 3.23 5.94 30.60
CA GLY A 150 4.68 5.80 30.44
C GLY A 150 5.14 4.41 29.97
N ASP A 151 4.20 3.49 29.76
CA ASP A 151 4.46 2.18 29.18
C ASP A 151 4.09 2.17 27.69
N LEU A 152 4.98 1.59 26.89
CA LEU A 152 4.80 1.43 25.45
C LEU A 152 3.98 0.15 25.19
N VAL A 153 2.72 0.34 24.78
CA VAL A 153 1.76 -0.75 24.57
C VAL A 153 1.51 -0.93 23.07
N LEU A 154 1.68 -2.15 22.59
CA LEU A 154 1.37 -2.55 21.22
C LEU A 154 0.06 -3.34 21.18
N ASN A 155 -0.87 -2.86 20.36
CA ASN A 155 -2.14 -3.50 20.06
C ASN A 155 -2.05 -4.19 18.71
N THR A 156 -2.19 -5.51 18.68
CA THR A 156 -2.21 -6.29 17.44
C THR A 156 -3.15 -7.48 17.58
N THR A 157 -3.58 -8.05 16.48
CA THR A 157 -4.21 -9.38 16.48
C THR A 157 -3.19 -10.46 16.15
N GLU A 158 -3.46 -11.70 16.53
CA GLU A 158 -2.58 -12.83 16.21
C GLU A 158 -2.38 -13.02 14.69
N LYS A 159 -3.43 -12.77 13.90
CA LYS A 159 -3.37 -12.80 12.42
C LYS A 159 -2.47 -11.70 11.85
N GLU A 160 -2.49 -10.51 12.44
CA GLU A 160 -1.64 -9.39 12.02
C GLU A 160 -0.18 -9.59 12.43
N LEU A 161 0.05 -10.16 13.61
CA LEU A 161 1.39 -10.54 14.02
C LEU A 161 1.95 -11.64 13.11
N ALA A 162 1.13 -12.63 12.73
CA ALA A 162 1.50 -13.63 11.74
C ALA A 162 1.83 -13.00 10.37
N SER A 163 1.14 -11.92 9.99
CA SER A 163 1.32 -11.22 8.72
C SER A 163 2.57 -10.33 8.71
N ALA A 164 3.71 -10.88 8.30
CA ALA A 164 4.96 -10.12 8.17
C ALA A 164 4.99 -9.15 6.97
N ARG A 165 4.02 -9.28 6.03
CA ARG A 165 4.04 -8.60 4.74
C ARG A 165 2.62 -8.21 4.32
N ARG A 166 2.49 -7.00 3.77
CA ARG A 166 1.27 -6.52 3.12
C ARG A 166 1.51 -6.41 1.62
N THR A 167 0.89 -7.29 0.85
CA THR A 167 0.87 -7.17 -0.61
C THR A 167 -0.11 -6.09 -1.02
N ARG A 168 0.29 -5.18 -1.91
CA ARG A 168 -0.66 -4.23 -2.50
C ARG A 168 -1.58 -4.99 -3.44
N LYS A 169 -2.88 -5.01 -3.14
CA LYS A 169 -3.89 -5.53 -4.07
C LYS A 169 -3.91 -4.62 -5.31
N SER A 170 -3.84 -5.21 -6.49
CA SER A 170 -4.09 -4.46 -7.72
C SER A 170 -5.56 -4.09 -7.78
N ASN A 171 -5.88 -2.82 -8.03
CA ASN A 171 -7.26 -2.35 -8.21
C ASN A 171 -7.86 -2.73 -9.58
N LEU A 172 -7.27 -3.72 -10.26
CA LEU A 172 -7.73 -4.20 -11.56
C LEU A 172 -9.00 -5.03 -11.34
N LYS A 173 -10.15 -4.39 -11.50
CA LYS A 173 -11.48 -5.02 -11.37
C LYS A 173 -12.00 -5.59 -12.70
N ALA A 174 -11.26 -5.39 -13.79
CA ALA A 174 -11.67 -5.82 -15.12
C ALA A 174 -11.33 -7.30 -15.33
N THR A 175 -12.35 -8.16 -15.27
CA THR A 175 -12.27 -9.51 -15.84
C THR A 175 -12.35 -9.36 -17.35
N CYS A 176 -11.21 -9.32 -18.03
CA CYS A 176 -11.16 -9.50 -19.49
C CYS A 176 -10.93 -10.98 -19.77
N ASN A 177 -11.53 -11.49 -20.86
CA ASN A 177 -11.25 -12.83 -21.36
C ASN A 177 -9.92 -12.87 -22.15
N ASP A 178 -9.16 -11.77 -22.12
CA ASP A 178 -7.86 -11.69 -22.76
C ASP A 178 -6.85 -12.50 -21.93
N ALA A 179 -5.99 -13.26 -22.60
CA ALA A 179 -4.93 -13.99 -21.93
C ALA A 179 -4.02 -13.01 -21.16
N PRO A 180 -3.71 -13.26 -19.87
CA PRO A 180 -2.86 -12.36 -19.10
C PRO A 180 -1.45 -12.33 -19.70
N ILE A 181 -0.98 -11.14 -20.09
CA ILE A 181 0.41 -10.94 -20.48
C ILE A 181 1.23 -10.72 -19.21
N ILE A 182 2.11 -11.67 -18.87
CA ILE A 182 3.07 -11.55 -17.77
C ILE A 182 4.38 -11.03 -18.36
N VAL A 183 4.73 -9.78 -18.06
CA VAL A 183 6.04 -9.22 -18.41
C VAL A 183 7.03 -9.56 -17.31
N VAL A 184 7.93 -10.52 -17.58
CA VAL A 184 9.01 -10.88 -16.67
C VAL A 184 10.26 -10.12 -17.08
N GLY A 185 10.62 -9.07 -16.33
CA GLY A 185 11.87 -8.34 -16.49
C GLY A 185 12.94 -8.91 -15.55
N ALA A 186 14.09 -9.30 -16.08
CA ALA A 186 15.28 -9.61 -15.29
C ALA A 186 16.21 -8.39 -15.29
N ALA A 187 16.49 -7.83 -14.10
CA ALA A 187 17.51 -6.81 -13.92
C ALA A 187 18.67 -7.42 -13.12
N THR A 188 19.91 -7.19 -13.55
CA THR A 188 21.09 -7.57 -12.76
C THR A 188 21.26 -6.58 -11.62
N ALA A 189 21.13 -7.05 -10.38
CA ALA A 189 21.52 -6.26 -9.21
C ALA A 189 23.05 -6.11 -9.22
N GLY A 190 23.54 -4.92 -9.57
CA GLY A 190 24.97 -4.62 -9.59
C GLY A 190 25.61 -4.89 -8.22
N HIS A 191 26.75 -5.57 -8.22
CA HIS A 191 27.64 -5.75 -7.08
C HIS A 191 28.82 -4.79 -7.17
#